data_AF-A0A3Q1EWK1-F1
#
_entry.id   AF-A0A3Q1EWK1-F1
#
_cell.length_a   1.000
_cell.length_b   1.000
_cell.length_c   1.000
_cell.angle_alpha   90.00
_cell.angle_beta   90.00
_cell.angle_gamma   90.00
#
_symmetry.space_group_name_H-M   'P 1'
#
loop_
_entity.id
_entity.type
_entity.pdbx_description
1 polymer ?
#
loop_
_entity_poly.entity_id
_entity_poly.type
_entity_poly.pdbx_seq_one_letter_code
_entity_poly.pdbx_strand_id
1 'polypeptide(L)'
;IGGPGPDPSYQFSARYQHLLAALLCCVGRGLRDEFDRQCWLVSILTKVAHKVRDGAPSSRQVKGLEEMNHFFFSVFQSCSFFNSNAVPLKLSFQNLDPLGDNINVIFKSGDDLRQDMLTLQMIRIMNKIWIQEGLDMRMVIFKCFSTGRGRGMVEMIPHSDTLRKIQVEHGVTGSFKDRPLADWLQKHNPTDEQYDKVAHLYIDTHTCM
;
A
#
# COMPACT_ATOMS: atom_id res chain seq x y z
N ILE A 1 36.92 22.40 21.44
CA ILE A 1 36.75 20.94 21.27
C ILE A 1 35.25 20.67 21.29
N GLY A 2 34.60 20.81 20.14
CA GLY A 2 33.17 20.56 19.96
C GLY A 2 33.05 19.64 18.76
N GLY A 3 33.31 18.35 18.99
CA GLY A 3 33.02 17.34 17.96
C GLY A 3 31.52 17.33 17.69
N PRO A 4 31.09 16.91 16.49
CA PRO A 4 29.67 16.73 16.22
C PRO A 4 29.10 15.81 17.30
N GLY A 5 28.03 16.25 17.96
CA GLY A 5 27.32 15.42 18.92
C GLY A 5 26.89 14.11 18.26
N PRO A 6 26.57 13.06 19.05
CA PRO A 6 26.18 11.77 18.49
C PRO A 6 25.02 11.98 17.51
N ASP A 7 25.12 11.42 16.30
CA ASP A 7 24.06 11.48 15.30
C ASP A 7 22.71 11.14 15.98
N PRO A 8 21.71 12.04 15.91
CA PRO A 8 20.39 11.79 16.49
C PRO A 8 19.80 10.44 16.08
N SER A 9 20.10 9.97 14.86
CA SER A 9 19.65 8.68 14.35
C SER A 9 20.15 7.50 15.21
N TYR A 10 21.37 7.60 15.77
CA TYR A 10 22.00 6.58 16.59
C TYR A 10 21.34 6.49 17.98
N GLN A 11 20.98 7.63 18.57
CA GLN A 11 20.36 7.67 19.90
C GLN A 11 18.96 7.05 19.90
N PHE A 12 18.15 7.33 18.87
CA PHE A 12 16.83 6.71 18.73
C PHE A 12 16.94 5.22 18.43
N SER A 13 17.87 4.81 17.57
CA SER A 13 18.10 3.40 17.22
C SER A 13 18.36 2.56 18.47
N ALA A 14 19.30 2.97 19.32
CA ALA A 14 19.62 2.26 20.55
C ALA A 14 18.40 2.13 21.48
N ARG A 15 17.65 3.22 21.70
CA ARG A 15 16.45 3.19 22.56
C ARG A 15 15.39 2.22 22.04
N TYR A 16 15.08 2.28 20.75
CA TYR A 16 14.10 1.39 20.13
C TYR A 16 14.54 -0.08 20.17
N GLN A 17 15.85 -0.36 20.05
CA GLN A 17 16.38 -1.71 20.21
C GLN A 17 16.14 -2.27 21.62
N HIS A 18 16.37 -1.48 22.68
CA HIS A 18 16.11 -1.93 24.05
C HIS A 18 14.61 -2.17 24.29
N LEU A 19 13.74 -1.28 23.79
CA LEU A 19 12.29 -1.45 23.90
C LEU A 19 11.79 -2.69 23.16
N LEU A 20 12.29 -2.92 21.94
CA LEU A 20 11.95 -4.10 21.16
C LEU A 20 12.45 -5.38 21.85
N ALA A 21 13.67 -5.37 22.39
CA ALA A 21 14.20 -6.51 23.13
C ALA A 21 13.32 -6.83 24.36
N ALA A 22 12.94 -5.82 25.14
CA ALA A 22 12.05 -5.99 26.28
C ALA A 22 10.69 -6.57 25.86
N LEU A 23 10.10 -6.06 24.76
CA LEU A 23 8.85 -6.59 24.20
C LEU A 23 9.01 -8.06 23.81
N LEU A 24 10.04 -8.41 23.03
CA LEU A 24 10.27 -9.77 22.54
C LEU A 24 10.53 -10.78 23.67
N CYS A 25 11.08 -10.34 24.79
CA CYS A 25 11.23 -11.17 25.99
C CYS A 25 9.89 -11.49 26.69
N CYS A 26 8.88 -10.62 26.55
CA CYS A 26 7.64 -10.68 27.32
C CYS A 26 6.40 -11.15 26.53
N VAL A 27 6.40 -11.02 25.20
CA VAL A 27 5.24 -11.35 24.34
C VAL A 27 4.91 -12.85 24.24
N GLY A 28 5.80 -13.73 24.72
CA GLY A 28 5.66 -15.18 24.61
C GLY A 28 6.02 -15.73 23.23
N ARG A 29 6.11 -17.06 23.13
CA ARG A 29 6.62 -17.75 21.93
C ARG A 29 5.73 -17.53 20.69
N GLY A 30 4.40 -17.65 20.83
CA GLY A 30 3.50 -17.58 19.68
C GLY A 30 3.59 -16.26 18.90
N LEU A 31 3.60 -15.12 19.59
CA LEU A 31 3.73 -13.81 18.92
C LEU A 31 5.16 -13.57 18.41
N ARG A 32 6.18 -14.07 19.12
CA ARG A 32 7.57 -13.99 18.67
C ARG A 32 7.79 -14.75 17.36
N ASP A 33 7.27 -15.97 17.26
CA ASP A 33 7.36 -16.79 16.05
C ASP A 33 6.64 -16.10 14.87
N GLU A 34 5.56 -15.37 15.14
CA GLU A 34 4.86 -14.59 14.13
C GLU A 34 5.67 -13.39 13.64
N PHE A 35 6.33 -12.65 14.55
CA PHE A 35 7.27 -11.61 14.15
C PHE A 35 8.42 -12.17 13.31
N ASP A 36 8.99 -13.31 13.69
CA ASP A 36 10.07 -13.95 12.94
C ASP A 36 9.61 -14.35 11.52
N ARG A 37 8.40 -14.92 11.37
CA ARG A 37 7.80 -15.21 10.06
C ARG A 37 7.60 -13.95 9.22
N GLN A 38 7.10 -12.87 9.81
CA GLN A 38 6.90 -11.59 9.12
C GLN A 38 8.23 -10.97 8.67
N CYS A 39 9.26 -10.99 9.53
CA CYS A 39 10.60 -10.53 9.18
C CYS A 39 11.22 -11.35 8.06
N TRP A 40 11.02 -12.68 8.08
CA TRP A 40 11.46 -13.56 7.00
C TRP A 40 10.75 -13.23 5.67
N LEU A 41 9.42 -13.10 5.69
CA LEU A 41 8.63 -12.73 4.51
C LEU A 41 9.10 -11.40 3.90
N VAL A 42 9.26 -10.36 4.72
CA VAL A 42 9.77 -9.05 4.27
C VAL A 42 11.16 -9.18 3.64
N SER A 43 12.02 -10.04 4.18
CA SER A 43 13.36 -10.27 3.64
C SER A 43 13.33 -10.94 2.28
N ILE A 44 12.45 -11.92 2.07
CA ILE A 44 12.24 -12.56 0.76
C ILE A 44 11.68 -11.54 -0.25
N LEU A 45 10.62 -10.81 0.12
CA LEU A 45 10.02 -9.78 -0.75
C LEU A 45 11.02 -8.70 -1.14
N THR A 46 11.90 -8.31 -0.21
CA THR A 46 12.99 -7.36 -0.50
C THR A 46 13.94 -7.90 -1.57
N LYS A 47 14.36 -9.17 -1.46
CA LYS A 47 15.24 -9.82 -2.45
C LYS A 47 14.58 -9.89 -3.84
N VAL A 48 13.30 -10.30 -3.88
CA VAL A 48 12.53 -10.37 -5.12
C VAL A 48 12.37 -8.98 -5.74
N ALA A 49 12.02 -7.96 -4.95
CA ALA A 49 11.87 -6.59 -5.44
C ALA A 49 13.16 -6.04 -6.05
N HIS A 50 14.32 -6.27 -5.42
CA HIS A 50 15.61 -5.88 -5.97
C HIS A 50 15.89 -6.56 -7.31
N LYS A 51 15.72 -7.88 -7.40
CA LYS A 51 15.93 -8.61 -8.66
C LYS A 51 15.01 -8.16 -9.77
N VAL A 52 13.72 -7.95 -9.49
CA VAL A 52 12.73 -7.48 -10.48
C VAL A 52 13.12 -6.08 -10.97
N ARG A 53 13.55 -5.19 -10.08
CA ARG A 53 14.00 -3.85 -10.44
C ARG A 53 15.28 -3.87 -11.27
N ASP A 54 16.24 -4.71 -10.91
CA ASP A 54 17.58 -4.73 -11.52
C ASP A 54 17.61 -5.55 -12.83
N GLY A 55 16.60 -6.39 -13.09
CA GLY A 55 16.45 -7.13 -14.36
C GLY A 55 16.24 -6.21 -15.57
N ALA A 56 16.57 -6.68 -16.79
CA ALA A 56 16.30 -5.92 -18.01
C ALA A 56 14.79 -5.90 -18.34
N PRO A 57 14.20 -4.81 -18.86
CA PRO A 57 12.75 -4.67 -19.08
C PRO A 57 12.08 -5.85 -19.79
N SER A 58 12.75 -6.46 -20.78
CA SER A 58 12.28 -7.63 -21.54
C SER A 58 12.28 -8.96 -20.76
N SER A 59 13.07 -9.04 -19.68
CA SER A 59 13.23 -10.23 -18.83
C SER A 59 12.50 -10.13 -17.49
N ARG A 60 12.07 -8.93 -17.09
CA ARG A 60 11.36 -8.66 -15.82
C ARG A 60 10.05 -9.43 -15.71
N GLN A 61 9.30 -9.56 -16.80
CA GLN A 61 7.98 -10.21 -16.80
C GLN A 61 8.05 -11.72 -16.56
N VAL A 62 8.96 -12.43 -17.23
CA VAL A 62 9.00 -13.91 -17.18
C VAL A 62 9.76 -14.41 -15.94
N LYS A 63 10.97 -13.90 -15.67
CA LYS A 63 11.78 -14.36 -14.53
C LYS A 63 11.22 -13.90 -13.18
N GLY A 64 10.64 -12.70 -13.12
CA GLY A 64 10.06 -12.16 -11.88
C GLY A 64 8.88 -13.00 -11.38
N LEU A 65 8.04 -13.49 -12.31
CA LEU A 65 6.86 -14.29 -11.99
C LEU A 65 7.22 -15.73 -11.57
N GLU A 66 8.19 -16.36 -12.23
CA GLU A 66 8.68 -17.70 -11.87
C GLU A 66 9.34 -17.72 -10.48
N GLU A 67 10.17 -16.72 -10.16
CA GLU A 67 10.80 -16.64 -8.84
C GLU A 67 9.78 -16.37 -7.74
N MET A 68 8.80 -15.49 -7.98
CA MET A 68 7.68 -15.29 -7.04
C MET A 68 6.97 -16.61 -6.78
N ASN A 69 6.60 -17.34 -7.83
CA ASN A 69 5.92 -18.63 -7.69
C ASN A 69 6.78 -19.68 -6.96
N HIS A 70 8.09 -19.70 -7.19
CA HIS A 70 9.01 -20.62 -6.49
C HIS A 70 9.11 -20.33 -4.98
N PHE A 71 9.21 -19.06 -4.58
CA PHE A 71 9.32 -18.70 -3.17
C PHE A 71 7.99 -18.80 -2.40
N PHE A 72 6.87 -18.76 -3.11
CA PHE A 72 5.57 -18.46 -2.52
C PHE A 72 4.44 -19.46 -2.85
N PHE A 73 4.79 -20.60 -3.45
CA PHE A 73 3.90 -21.62 -4.01
C PHE A 73 2.69 -22.02 -3.14
N SER A 74 2.78 -21.94 -1.80
CA SER A 74 1.69 -22.35 -0.89
C SER A 74 0.82 -21.21 -0.33
N VAL A 75 1.15 -19.93 -0.58
CA VAL A 75 0.49 -18.79 0.10
C VAL A 75 -0.09 -17.75 -0.89
N PHE A 76 0.39 -17.72 -2.14
CA PHE A 76 0.04 -16.66 -3.09
C PHE A 76 -0.73 -17.21 -4.28
N GLN A 77 -1.89 -16.60 -4.59
CA GLN A 77 -2.70 -16.97 -5.76
C GLN A 77 -2.26 -16.24 -7.03
N SER A 78 -1.79 -14.99 -6.90
CA SER A 78 -1.26 -14.24 -8.03
C SER A 78 -0.26 -13.18 -7.55
N CYS A 79 0.86 -13.04 -8.27
CA CYS A 79 1.82 -11.98 -8.04
C CYS A 79 2.20 -11.33 -9.36
N SER A 80 2.41 -10.02 -9.34
CA SER A 80 2.92 -9.26 -10.49
C SER A 80 3.65 -8.03 -9.98
N PHE A 81 3.89 -7.04 -10.83
CA PHE A 81 4.50 -5.78 -10.45
C PHE A 81 3.91 -4.64 -11.28
N PHE A 82 4.00 -3.42 -10.78
CA PHE A 82 3.58 -2.24 -11.53
C PHE A 82 4.69 -1.76 -12.46
N ASN A 83 4.33 -1.32 -13.65
CA ASN A 83 5.25 -0.76 -14.65
C ASN A 83 5.60 0.73 -14.35
N SER A 84 5.93 1.05 -13.10
CA SER A 84 6.37 2.38 -12.67
C SER A 84 7.88 2.41 -12.38
N ASN A 85 8.46 3.60 -12.18
CA ASN A 85 9.91 3.76 -11.97
C ASN A 85 10.47 2.92 -10.81
N ALA A 86 9.70 2.78 -9.72
CA ALA A 86 10.11 2.01 -8.55
C ALA A 86 9.79 0.49 -8.65
N VAL A 87 9.09 0.07 -9.70
CA VAL A 87 8.67 -1.32 -9.97
C VAL A 87 8.15 -2.06 -8.72
N PRO A 88 7.16 -1.51 -7.99
CA PRO A 88 6.67 -2.14 -6.77
C PRO A 88 5.95 -3.45 -7.08
N LEU A 89 6.06 -4.41 -6.15
CA LEU A 89 5.45 -5.73 -6.30
C LEU A 89 3.96 -5.66 -5.96
N LYS A 90 3.13 -6.28 -6.78
CA LYS A 90 1.71 -6.52 -6.54
C LYS A 90 1.54 -7.95 -6.03
N LEU A 91 1.01 -8.10 -4.83
CA LEU A 91 0.90 -9.36 -4.12
C LEU A 91 -0.58 -9.65 -3.81
N SER A 92 -1.01 -10.89 -4.03
CA SER A 92 -2.33 -11.39 -3.65
C SER A 92 -2.18 -12.64 -2.80
N PHE A 93 -2.51 -12.52 -1.51
CA PHE A 93 -2.44 -13.59 -0.53
C PHE A 93 -3.82 -14.22 -0.36
N GLN A 94 -3.86 -15.54 -0.24
CA GLN A 94 -5.11 -16.23 0.12
C GLN A 94 -5.46 -15.91 1.57
N ASN A 95 -6.74 -15.58 1.80
CA ASN A 95 -7.24 -15.41 3.15
C ASN A 95 -7.44 -16.79 3.81
N LEU A 96 -6.99 -16.91 5.06
CA LEU A 96 -7.23 -18.13 5.84
C LEU A 96 -8.69 -18.23 6.31
N ASP A 97 -9.41 -17.11 6.36
CA ASP A 97 -10.86 -17.11 6.53
C ASP A 97 -11.52 -17.56 5.21
N PRO A 98 -12.25 -18.69 5.18
CA PRO A 98 -12.90 -19.19 3.97
C PRO A 98 -13.96 -18.24 3.40
N LEU A 99 -14.49 -17.30 4.21
CA LEU A 99 -15.47 -16.31 3.79
C LEU A 99 -14.82 -14.96 3.42
N GLY A 100 -13.51 -14.83 3.62
CA GLY A 100 -12.78 -13.60 3.38
C GLY A 100 -12.22 -13.50 1.96
N ASP A 101 -12.24 -12.29 1.41
CA ASP A 101 -11.57 -12.00 0.15
C ASP A 101 -10.04 -12.10 0.28
N ASN A 102 -9.37 -12.33 -0.86
CA ASN A 102 -7.91 -12.30 -0.94
C ASN A 102 -7.34 -10.98 -0.43
N ILE A 103 -6.23 -11.07 0.29
CA ILE A 103 -5.53 -9.92 0.84
C ILE A 103 -4.57 -9.39 -0.23
N ASN A 104 -4.85 -8.19 -0.76
CA ASN A 104 -4.06 -7.59 -1.83
C ASN A 104 -3.15 -6.49 -1.27
N VAL A 105 -1.85 -6.57 -1.57
CA VAL A 105 -0.82 -5.68 -1.01
C VAL A 105 0.14 -5.22 -2.10
N ILE A 106 0.55 -3.97 -2.03
CA ILE A 106 1.66 -3.41 -2.79
C ILE A 106 2.89 -3.40 -1.90
N PHE A 107 3.94 -4.12 -2.29
CA PHE A 107 5.23 -4.06 -1.61
C PHE A 107 6.16 -3.09 -2.35
N LYS A 108 6.67 -2.09 -1.63
CA LYS A 108 7.55 -1.05 -2.18
C LYS A 108 8.95 -1.20 -1.59
N SER A 109 9.97 -1.21 -2.45
CA SER A 109 11.39 -1.25 -2.07
C SER A 109 12.14 -0.13 -2.80
N GLY A 110 12.73 0.78 -2.05
CA GLY A 110 13.34 2.04 -2.52
C GLY A 110 12.65 3.30 -2.01
N ASP A 111 11.41 3.19 -1.53
CA ASP A 111 10.61 4.33 -1.06
C ASP A 111 10.52 4.36 0.47
N ASP A 112 10.62 5.55 1.04
CA ASP A 112 10.46 5.78 2.48
C ASP A 112 9.01 6.09 2.84
N LEU A 113 8.27 5.06 3.25
CA LEU A 113 6.83 5.17 3.57
C LEU A 113 6.54 5.80 4.93
N ARG A 114 7.54 6.28 5.68
CA ARG A 114 7.31 6.87 7.01
C ARG A 114 6.49 8.16 6.92
N GLN A 115 6.65 8.93 5.85
CA GLN A 115 5.86 10.13 5.61
C GLN A 115 4.40 9.77 5.27
N ASP A 116 4.18 8.80 4.39
CA ASP A 116 2.85 8.29 4.05
C ASP A 116 2.11 7.77 5.29
N MET A 117 2.80 7.01 6.16
CA MET A 117 2.24 6.54 7.43
C MET A 117 1.74 7.69 8.31
N LEU A 118 2.55 8.74 8.46
CA LEU A 118 2.18 9.89 9.28
C LEU A 118 1.00 10.65 8.66
N THR A 119 1.02 10.87 7.35
CA THR A 119 -0.08 11.53 6.63
C THR A 119 -1.38 10.76 6.80
N LEU A 120 -1.37 9.45 6.58
CA LEU A 120 -2.56 8.61 6.75
C LEU A 120 -3.02 8.58 8.22
N GLN A 121 -2.10 8.62 9.18
CA GLN A 121 -2.47 8.74 10.60
C GLN A 121 -3.20 10.05 10.89
N MET A 122 -2.72 11.18 10.33
CA MET A 122 -3.41 12.46 10.45
C MET A 122 -4.80 12.43 9.81
N ILE A 123 -4.93 11.83 8.62
CA ILE A 123 -6.23 11.63 7.96
C ILE A 123 -7.18 10.79 8.83
N ARG A 124 -6.70 9.75 9.51
CA ARG A 124 -7.51 8.97 10.46
C ARG A 124 -7.99 9.79 11.64
N ILE A 125 -7.17 10.73 12.12
CA ILE A 125 -7.56 11.63 13.21
C ILE A 125 -8.63 12.61 12.71
N MET A 126 -8.42 13.24 11.55
CA MET A 126 -9.39 14.15 10.94
C MET A 126 -10.74 13.46 10.70
N ASN A 127 -10.73 12.25 10.13
CA ASN A 127 -11.94 11.47 9.91
C ASN A 127 -12.69 11.13 11.21
N LYS A 128 -11.97 10.84 12.30
CA LYS A 128 -12.61 10.63 13.61
C LYS A 128 -13.31 11.88 14.12
N ILE A 129 -12.68 13.05 13.95
CA ILE A 129 -13.27 14.34 14.36
C ILE A 129 -14.52 14.63 13.53
N TRP A 130 -14.46 14.48 12.20
CA TRP A 130 -15.63 14.68 11.34
C TRP A 130 -16.81 13.78 11.72
N ILE A 131 -16.55 12.47 11.91
CA ILE A 131 -17.60 11.54 12.33
C ILE A 131 -18.20 11.93 13.68
N GLN A 132 -17.38 12.41 14.63
CA GLN A 132 -17.87 12.88 15.93
C GLN A 132 -18.80 14.10 15.82
N GLU A 133 -18.54 14.98 14.84
CA GLU A 133 -19.38 16.15 14.55
C GLU A 133 -20.56 15.83 13.59
N GLY A 134 -20.79 14.54 13.27
CA GLY A 134 -21.89 14.11 12.39
C GLY A 134 -21.61 14.28 10.90
N LEU A 135 -20.34 14.46 10.51
CA LEU A 135 -19.89 14.58 9.12
C LEU A 135 -19.22 13.26 8.67
N ASP A 136 -19.91 12.47 7.83
CA ASP A 136 -19.33 11.29 7.18
C ASP A 136 -18.83 11.67 5.78
N MET A 137 -17.56 12.07 5.69
CA MET A 137 -16.89 12.43 4.43
C MET A 137 -16.56 11.21 3.55
N ARG A 138 -17.02 10.01 3.93
CA ARG A 138 -16.87 8.76 3.17
C ARG A 138 -15.41 8.39 2.86
N MET A 139 -14.50 8.72 3.76
CA MET A 139 -13.06 8.54 3.58
C MET A 139 -12.66 7.07 3.41
N VAL A 140 -11.96 6.76 2.32
CA VAL A 140 -11.27 5.48 2.13
C VAL A 140 -9.83 5.61 2.62
N ILE A 141 -9.58 5.17 3.85
CA ILE A 141 -8.26 5.28 4.48
C ILE A 141 -7.57 3.92 4.47
N PHE A 142 -6.76 3.68 3.44
CA PHE A 142 -5.98 2.45 3.29
C PHE A 142 -4.82 2.37 4.27
N LYS A 143 -4.37 1.15 4.56
CA LYS A 143 -3.21 0.89 5.42
C LYS A 143 -1.92 1.09 4.64
N CYS A 144 -0.95 1.71 5.30
CA CYS A 144 0.43 1.84 4.84
C CYS A 144 1.34 1.64 6.04
N PHE A 145 2.40 0.85 5.89
CA PHE A 145 3.38 0.66 6.95
C PHE A 145 4.79 0.44 6.39
N SER A 146 5.75 1.12 6.99
CA SER A 146 7.18 0.87 6.78
C SER A 146 7.57 -0.41 7.50
N THR A 147 8.25 -1.30 6.78
CA THR A 147 8.77 -2.58 7.30
C THR A 147 10.30 -2.52 7.51
N GLY A 148 10.88 -1.33 7.37
CA GLY A 148 12.30 -1.07 7.47
C GLY A 148 12.73 0.12 6.63
N ARG A 149 14.03 0.40 6.62
CA ARG A 149 14.59 1.54 5.89
C ARG A 149 14.33 1.40 4.38
N GLY A 150 13.64 2.38 3.80
CA GLY A 150 13.37 2.44 2.36
C GLY A 150 12.50 1.30 1.84
N ARG A 151 11.66 0.70 2.69
CA ARG A 151 10.73 -0.35 2.27
C ARG A 151 9.45 -0.36 3.11
N GLY A 152 8.39 -0.88 2.53
CA GLY A 152 7.13 -1.05 3.23
C GLY A 152 6.03 -1.65 2.36
N MET A 153 4.83 -1.67 2.93
CA MET A 153 3.65 -2.28 2.34
C MET A 153 2.49 -1.27 2.36
N VAL A 154 1.71 -1.30 1.28
CA VAL A 154 0.50 -0.49 1.11
C VAL A 154 -0.64 -1.42 0.76
N GLU A 155 -1.77 -1.27 1.44
CA GLU A 155 -3.01 -1.98 1.11
C GLU A 155 -3.48 -1.60 -0.29
N MET A 156 -3.89 -2.60 -1.06
CA MET A 156 -4.45 -2.38 -2.39
C MET A 156 -5.98 -2.31 -2.27
N ILE A 157 -6.54 -1.16 -2.63
CA ILE A 157 -8.00 -0.98 -2.67
C ILE A 157 -8.56 -1.73 -3.89
N PRO A 158 -9.47 -2.71 -3.70
CA PRO A 158 -10.10 -3.41 -4.80
C PRO A 158 -11.02 -2.48 -5.59
N HIS A 159 -11.31 -2.83 -6.85
CA HIS A 159 -12.20 -2.06 -7.73
C HIS A 159 -11.84 -0.57 -7.87
N SER A 160 -10.56 -0.23 -7.74
CA SER A 160 -10.06 1.14 -7.88
C SER A 160 -9.20 1.28 -9.14
N ASP A 161 -9.33 2.44 -9.78
CA ASP A 161 -8.49 2.84 -10.91
C ASP A 161 -7.95 4.25 -10.68
N THR A 162 -6.69 4.47 -11.06
CA THR A 162 -6.09 5.81 -10.98
C THR A 162 -6.80 6.75 -11.95
N LEU A 163 -6.99 8.02 -11.56
CA LEU A 163 -7.55 9.05 -12.45
C LEU A 163 -6.83 9.13 -13.79
N ARG A 164 -5.50 8.97 -13.80
CA ARG A 164 -4.71 8.94 -15.04
C ARG A 164 -5.13 7.82 -15.99
N LYS A 165 -5.41 6.61 -15.46
CA LYS A 165 -5.86 5.48 -16.28
C LYS A 165 -7.21 5.79 -16.94
N ILE A 166 -8.14 6.34 -16.17
CA ILE A 166 -9.47 6.76 -16.65
C ILE A 166 -9.35 7.83 -17.74
N GLN A 167 -8.52 8.85 -17.53
CA GLN A 167 -8.30 9.93 -18.49
C GLN A 167 -7.69 9.43 -19.80
N VAL A 168 -6.73 8.50 -19.75
CA VAL A 168 -6.06 7.97 -20.94
C VAL A 168 -7.00 7.13 -21.82
N GLU A 169 -8.10 6.59 -21.29
CA GLU A 169 -9.16 5.95 -22.12
C GLU A 169 -9.72 6.92 -23.17
N HIS A 170 -9.66 8.22 -22.91
CA HIS A 170 -10.11 9.28 -23.83
C HIS A 170 -8.98 9.87 -24.68
N GLY A 171 -7.84 9.18 -24.76
CA GLY A 171 -6.65 9.55 -25.52
C GLY A 171 -5.61 10.33 -24.70
N VAL A 172 -4.50 10.68 -25.35
CA VAL A 172 -3.34 11.35 -24.71
C VAL A 172 -3.70 12.71 -24.12
N THR A 173 -4.72 13.39 -24.66
CA THR A 173 -5.24 14.68 -24.16
C THR A 173 -6.43 14.54 -23.20
N GLY A 174 -6.78 13.31 -22.79
CA GLY A 174 -7.94 13.06 -21.95
C GLY A 174 -7.91 13.79 -20.61
N SER A 175 -6.72 14.11 -20.07
CA SER A 175 -6.57 14.91 -18.85
C SER A 175 -7.10 16.35 -18.95
N PHE A 176 -7.25 16.87 -20.17
CA PHE A 176 -7.78 18.22 -20.44
C PHE A 176 -9.28 18.22 -20.79
N LYS A 177 -9.92 17.05 -20.75
CA LYS A 177 -11.35 16.93 -21.02
C LYS A 177 -12.09 16.91 -19.68
N ASP A 178 -13.26 17.53 -19.65
CA ASP A 178 -14.06 17.66 -18.42
C ASP A 178 -14.90 16.40 -18.12
N ARG A 179 -15.25 15.63 -19.16
CA ARG A 179 -16.15 14.47 -19.07
C ARG A 179 -15.56 13.09 -18.77
N PRO A 180 -14.26 12.78 -18.91
CA PRO A 180 -13.74 11.42 -18.76
C PRO A 180 -14.11 10.73 -17.45
N LEU A 181 -14.12 11.50 -16.35
CA LEU A 181 -14.50 10.96 -15.05
C LEU A 181 -16.01 10.72 -14.96
N ALA A 182 -16.83 11.68 -15.39
CA ALA A 182 -18.29 11.53 -15.41
C ALA A 182 -18.74 10.35 -16.31
N ASP A 183 -18.15 10.23 -17.50
CA ASP A 183 -18.43 9.14 -18.44
C ASP A 183 -18.01 7.79 -17.85
N TRP A 184 -16.88 7.73 -17.14
CA TRP A 184 -16.43 6.53 -16.44
C TRP A 184 -17.36 6.16 -15.28
N LEU A 185 -17.84 7.14 -14.50
CA LEU A 185 -18.81 6.92 -13.42
C LEU A 185 -20.14 6.42 -13.97
N GLN A 186 -20.67 7.03 -15.04
CA GLN A 186 -21.93 6.61 -15.68
C GLN A 186 -21.82 5.19 -16.25
N LYS A 187 -20.68 4.84 -16.86
CA LYS A 187 -20.43 3.51 -17.41
C LYS A 187 -20.51 2.40 -16.35
N HIS A 188 -20.08 2.69 -15.12
CA HIS A 188 -20.12 1.72 -14.02
C HIS A 188 -21.40 1.81 -13.17
N ASN A 189 -22.20 2.86 -13.36
CA ASN A 189 -23.44 3.13 -12.62
C ASN A 189 -24.55 3.48 -13.62
N PRO A 190 -25.15 2.48 -14.31
CA PRO A 190 -25.96 2.73 -15.50
C PRO A 190 -27.30 3.43 -15.22
N THR A 191 -27.82 3.31 -14.00
CA THR A 191 -29.08 3.92 -13.61
C THR A 191 -28.85 5.28 -12.97
N ASP A 192 -29.76 6.23 -13.21
CA ASP A 192 -29.68 7.58 -12.65
C ASP A 192 -29.56 7.57 -11.12
N GLU A 193 -30.30 6.68 -10.44
CA GLU A 193 -30.23 6.54 -8.98
C GLU A 193 -28.84 6.08 -8.48
N GLN A 194 -28.18 5.17 -9.20
CA GLN A 194 -26.81 4.74 -8.86
C GLN A 194 -25.80 5.85 -9.14
N TYR A 195 -25.96 6.54 -10.28
CA TYR A 195 -25.09 7.64 -10.64
C TYR A 195 -25.17 8.78 -9.63
N ASP A 196 -26.38 9.20 -9.24
CA ASP A 196 -26.60 10.25 -8.24
C ASP A 196 -25.96 9.88 -6.89
N LYS A 197 -26.14 8.63 -6.44
CA LYS A 197 -25.48 8.13 -5.22
C LYS A 197 -23.96 8.24 -5.29
N VAL A 198 -23.36 7.85 -6.40
CA VAL A 198 -21.89 7.90 -6.57
C VAL A 198 -21.39 9.34 -6.77
N ALA A 199 -22.18 10.20 -7.41
CA ALA A 199 -21.87 11.63 -7.53
C ALA A 199 -21.87 12.32 -6.15
N HIS A 200 -22.84 12.01 -5.28
CA HIS A 200 -22.85 12.49 -3.90
C HIS A 200 -21.63 11.97 -3.11
N LEU A 201 -21.34 10.66 -3.20
CA LEU A 201 -20.14 10.07 -2.60
C LEU A 201 -18.85 10.75 -3.09
N TYR A 202 -18.76 11.06 -4.38
CA TYR A 202 -17.63 11.78 -4.96
C TYR A 202 -17.51 13.18 -4.34
N ILE A 203 -18.60 13.94 -4.23
CA ILE A 203 -18.60 15.28 -3.64
C ILE A 203 -18.16 15.23 -2.17
N ASP A 204 -18.71 14.29 -1.38
CA ASP A 204 -18.36 14.13 0.03
C ASP A 204 -16.86 13.85 0.20
N THR A 205 -16.32 12.90 -0.58
CA THR A 205 -14.89 12.54 -0.53
C THR A 205 -13.94 13.61 -1.08
N HIS A 206 -14.40 14.47 -2.01
CA HIS A 206 -13.55 15.53 -2.57
C HIS A 206 -13.55 16.79 -1.71
N THR A 207 -14.63 17.07 -1.00
CA THR A 207 -14.75 18.28 -0.17
C THR A 207 -13.78 18.28 1.01
N CYS A 208 -13.35 17.10 1.47
CA CYS A 208 -12.43 16.96 2.60
C CYS A 208 -10.94 16.96 2.25
N MET A 209 -10.57 16.96 0.96
CA MET A 209 -9.17 16.97 0.48
C MET A 209 -8.76 18.35 -0.03
#